data_AF-A0AAW1ICI1-F1
#
_entry.id   AF-A0AAW1ICI1-F1
#
_cell.length_a   1.000
_cell.length_b   1.000
_cell.length_c   1.000
_cell.angle_alpha   90.00
_cell.angle_beta   90.00
_cell.angle_gamma   90.00
#
_symmetry.space_group_name_H-M   'P 1'
#
loop_
_entity.id
_entity.type
_entity.pdbx_description
1 polymer ?
#
loop_
_entity_poly.entity_id
_entity_poly.type
_entity_poly.pdbx_seq_one_letter_code
_entity_poly.pdbx_strand_id
1 'polypeptide(L)'
;MEPIQSSSSTRLEKLLRKGENPDATWNLYKVHRRFFETDDFIKAKEKIKKTEYTSDLATENEESEPRGIRKINRPKRFLDFGDSSSEEDTLQPILQRPPKIVADVNLIHKDYSADDIRSGNTIITTTPQSINSKVSLLPTEKTFTDSDFQKKVITYLSYLKEQNSQILKLLQNQQNASVPPSPHLLPEDLPINIPLNNKESVDIFEQYLSDNRKAEILCIYFSTLGGRNDITSKTNVILRNIMTDFLAAQYSFHGSRNAKNSFVELNLHTVILRAVQTNLPNSTQHEIDNNIKSWLKHAPQRLKFKQANLKFKQAKTNKNN
;
A
#
# COMPACT_ATOMS: atom_id res chain seq x y z
N MET A 1 -29.40 32.38 -28.28
CA MET A 1 -29.12 31.20 -29.13
C MET A 1 -30.44 30.76 -29.71
N GLU A 2 -30.76 31.21 -30.92
CA GLU A 2 -31.96 30.77 -31.64
C GLU A 2 -31.61 29.59 -32.56
N PRO A 3 -32.45 28.55 -32.62
CA PRO A 3 -32.23 27.42 -33.51
C PRO A 3 -32.72 27.78 -34.92
N ILE A 4 -31.79 27.85 -35.87
CA ILE A 4 -32.13 28.08 -37.29
C ILE A 4 -32.66 26.76 -37.87
N GLN A 5 -33.98 26.66 -38.01
CA GLN A 5 -34.65 25.56 -38.71
C GLN A 5 -34.62 25.75 -40.24
N SER A 6 -33.99 24.79 -40.91
CA SER A 6 -34.62 23.92 -41.92
C SER A 6 -35.34 24.57 -43.12
N SER A 7 -34.57 25.09 -44.08
CA SER A 7 -34.92 25.07 -45.52
C SER A 7 -33.69 25.13 -46.45
N SER A 8 -32.53 25.51 -45.89
CA SER A 8 -31.25 25.65 -46.58
C SER A 8 -30.40 24.37 -46.69
N SER A 9 -30.78 23.27 -46.03
CA SER A 9 -29.89 22.09 -45.91
C SER A 9 -29.71 21.33 -47.22
N THR A 10 -30.75 21.17 -48.04
CA THR A 10 -30.67 20.37 -49.28
C THR A 10 -29.90 21.08 -50.41
N ARG A 11 -30.02 22.41 -50.50
CA ARG A 11 -29.24 23.23 -51.43
C ARG A 11 -27.76 23.23 -51.01
N LEU A 12 -27.48 23.43 -49.72
CA LEU A 12 -26.12 23.40 -49.19
C LEU A 12 -25.46 22.03 -49.37
N GLU A 13 -26.16 20.93 -49.08
CA GLU A 13 -25.63 19.58 -49.31
C GLU A 13 -25.30 19.31 -50.79
N LYS A 14 -26.11 19.81 -51.72
CA LYS A 14 -25.84 19.70 -53.17
C LYS A 14 -24.61 20.52 -53.58
N LEU A 15 -24.44 21.72 -53.03
CA LEU A 15 -23.28 22.59 -53.28
C LEU A 15 -21.99 21.98 -52.70
N LEU A 16 -22.05 21.45 -51.47
CA LEU A 16 -20.92 20.75 -50.83
C LEU A 16 -20.48 19.51 -51.61
N ARG A 17 -21.43 18.73 -52.15
CA ARG A 17 -21.10 17.57 -53.00
C ARG A 17 -20.50 17.94 -54.36
N LYS A 18 -20.83 19.12 -54.89
CA LYS A 18 -20.28 19.62 -56.16
C LYS A 18 -18.98 20.40 -56.01
N GLY A 19 -18.65 20.85 -54.80
CA GLY A 19 -17.44 21.65 -54.53
C GLY A 19 -17.49 23.06 -55.14
N GLU A 20 -18.67 23.68 -55.18
CA GLU A 20 -18.85 25.01 -55.77
C GLU A 20 -18.32 26.12 -54.84
N ASN A 21 -17.58 27.09 -55.39
CA ASN A 21 -17.03 28.19 -54.63
C ASN A 21 -18.14 29.16 -54.15
N PRO A 22 -17.97 29.82 -52.99
CA PRO A 22 -18.96 30.75 -52.48
C PRO A 22 -19.14 31.95 -53.42
N ASP A 23 -20.40 32.25 -53.77
CA ASP A 23 -20.78 33.37 -54.62
C ASP A 23 -20.91 34.68 -53.81
N ALA A 24 -20.88 35.84 -54.48
CA ALA A 24 -20.95 37.16 -53.84
C ALA A 24 -22.27 37.42 -53.08
N THR A 25 -23.28 36.58 -53.30
CA THR A 25 -24.57 36.59 -52.62
C THR A 25 -24.58 35.84 -51.28
N TRP A 26 -23.46 35.20 -50.89
CA TRP A 26 -23.38 34.39 -49.68
C TRP A 26 -22.99 35.23 -48.46
N ASN A 27 -23.72 35.05 -47.36
CA ASN A 27 -23.33 35.60 -46.08
C ASN A 27 -22.12 34.85 -45.52
N LEU A 28 -20.94 35.48 -45.54
CA LEU A 28 -19.70 34.92 -45.03
C LEU A 28 -19.63 35.07 -43.51
N TYR A 29 -19.32 33.97 -42.82
CA TYR A 29 -19.15 33.95 -41.36
C TYR A 29 -17.68 33.71 -41.00
N LYS A 30 -17.19 34.43 -39.99
CA LYS A 30 -15.83 34.23 -39.47
C LYS A 30 -15.77 32.89 -38.71
N VAL A 31 -14.93 31.98 -39.18
CA VAL A 31 -14.68 30.70 -38.51
C VAL A 31 -13.93 30.96 -37.20
N HIS A 32 -14.55 30.64 -36.06
CA HIS A 32 -13.96 30.86 -34.74
C HIS A 32 -12.98 29.75 -34.35
N ARG A 33 -13.28 28.50 -34.73
CA ARG A 33 -12.49 27.32 -34.41
C ARG A 33 -12.76 26.20 -35.42
N ARG A 34 -11.69 25.51 -35.84
CA ARG A 34 -11.76 24.30 -36.69
C ARG A 34 -11.53 23.08 -35.80
N PHE A 35 -12.49 22.16 -35.77
CA PHE A 35 -12.37 20.95 -34.94
C PHE A 35 -11.78 19.75 -35.69
N PHE A 36 -12.02 19.64 -36.99
CA PHE A 36 -11.54 18.55 -37.84
C PHE A 36 -11.52 18.98 -39.31
N GLU A 37 -10.61 18.43 -40.10
CA GLU A 37 -10.46 18.68 -41.55
C GLU A 37 -10.24 17.35 -42.26
N THR A 38 -11.01 17.11 -43.31
CA THR A 38 -10.90 15.91 -44.16
C THR A 38 -11.46 16.22 -45.53
N ASP A 39 -10.92 15.58 -46.56
CA ASP A 39 -11.38 15.72 -47.93
C ASP A 39 -12.56 14.76 -48.26
N ASP A 40 -12.87 13.83 -47.36
CA ASP A 40 -14.00 12.90 -47.52
C ASP A 40 -15.29 13.46 -46.89
N PHE A 41 -16.27 13.74 -47.75
CA PHE A 41 -17.59 14.25 -47.37
C PHE A 41 -18.33 13.36 -46.38
N ILE A 42 -18.25 12.03 -46.52
CA ILE A 42 -18.98 11.08 -45.67
C ILE A 42 -18.41 11.13 -44.25
N LYS A 43 -17.09 11.06 -44.15
CA LYS A 43 -16.35 11.14 -42.89
C LYS A 43 -16.53 12.49 -42.18
N ALA A 44 -16.55 13.59 -42.94
CA ALA A 44 -16.86 14.92 -42.40
C ALA A 44 -18.27 14.95 -41.78
N LYS A 45 -19.29 14.38 -42.45
CA LYS A 45 -20.67 14.35 -41.96
C LYS A 45 -20.83 13.55 -40.67
N GLU A 46 -20.16 12.41 -40.53
CA GLU A 46 -20.17 11.63 -39.29
C GLU A 46 -19.53 12.40 -38.11
N LYS A 47 -18.47 13.15 -38.40
CA LYS A 47 -17.76 13.95 -37.39
C LYS A 47 -18.54 15.20 -36.98
N ILE A 48 -19.32 15.83 -37.88
CA ILE A 48 -20.22 16.96 -37.54
C ILE A 48 -21.15 16.58 -36.38
N LYS A 49 -21.81 15.42 -36.44
CA LYS A 49 -22.70 14.95 -35.37
C LYS A 49 -21.99 14.79 -34.02
N LYS A 50 -20.70 14.46 -34.03
CA LYS A 50 -19.88 14.33 -32.81
C LYS A 50 -19.43 15.69 -32.27
N THR A 51 -19.21 16.67 -33.16
CA THR A 51 -18.78 18.03 -32.79
C THR A 51 -19.83 18.81 -31.99
N GLU A 52 -21.11 18.49 -32.17
CA GLU A 52 -22.21 19.13 -31.44
C GLU A 52 -22.11 18.92 -29.92
N TYR A 53 -21.57 17.77 -29.51
CA TYR A 53 -21.54 17.36 -28.11
C TYR A 53 -20.13 17.38 -27.50
N THR A 54 -19.08 17.38 -28.33
CA THR A 54 -17.69 17.25 -27.86
C THR A 54 -16.75 18.16 -28.65
N SER A 55 -15.87 18.86 -27.94
CA SER A 55 -14.84 19.73 -28.52
C SER A 55 -13.55 18.99 -28.89
N ASP A 56 -13.42 17.72 -28.51
CA ASP A 56 -12.30 16.85 -28.82
C ASP A 56 -12.75 15.76 -29.81
N LEU A 57 -12.24 15.84 -31.04
CA LEU A 57 -12.54 14.91 -32.13
C LEU A 57 -11.37 13.99 -32.46
N ALA A 58 -10.46 13.76 -31.50
CA ALA A 58 -9.40 12.77 -31.65
C ALA A 58 -10.00 11.45 -32.15
N THR A 59 -9.75 11.13 -33.42
CA THR A 59 -10.18 9.87 -34.04
C THR A 59 -9.24 8.79 -33.53
N GLU A 60 -9.75 7.91 -32.67
CA GLU A 60 -9.16 6.59 -32.50
C GLU A 60 -9.46 5.80 -33.80
N ASN A 61 -8.40 5.34 -34.47
CA ASN A 61 -8.34 4.59 -35.74
C ASN A 61 -8.50 5.35 -37.08
N GLU A 62 -7.34 5.63 -37.70
CA GLU A 62 -7.03 5.21 -39.07
C GLU A 62 -5.53 4.84 -39.17
N GLU A 63 -5.22 3.97 -40.13
CA GLU A 63 -4.05 3.10 -40.28
C GLU A 63 -2.64 3.66 -39.98
N SER A 64 -1.92 2.84 -39.21
CA SER A 64 -0.49 2.49 -39.32
C SER A 64 0.43 3.40 -40.15
N GLU A 65 1.07 4.34 -39.46
CA GLU A 65 2.49 4.66 -39.66
C GLU A 65 3.14 4.71 -38.27
N PRO A 66 4.36 4.15 -38.05
CA PRO A 66 4.96 4.06 -36.73
C PRO A 66 5.44 5.45 -36.32
N ARG A 67 4.54 6.25 -35.72
CA ARG A 67 4.93 7.49 -35.08
C ARG A 67 5.90 7.13 -33.97
N GLY A 68 7.16 7.53 -34.17
CA GLY A 68 8.25 7.31 -33.24
C GLY A 68 7.80 7.62 -31.82
N ILE A 69 8.14 6.70 -30.90
CA ILE A 69 7.93 6.85 -29.47
C ILE A 69 8.38 8.26 -29.10
N ARG A 70 7.45 9.14 -28.72
CA ARG A 70 7.83 10.38 -28.06
C ARG A 70 8.65 9.95 -26.86
N LYS A 71 9.92 10.33 -26.82
CA LYS A 71 10.73 10.22 -25.61
C LYS A 71 10.03 11.08 -24.57
N ILE A 72 9.18 10.46 -23.77
CA ILE A 72 8.74 11.04 -22.52
C ILE A 72 10.03 11.13 -21.72
N ASN A 73 10.55 12.35 -21.57
CA ASN A 73 11.56 12.62 -20.57
C ASN A 73 10.94 12.21 -19.25
N ARG A 74 11.35 11.03 -18.76
CA ARG A 74 11.04 10.64 -17.39
C ARG A 74 11.59 11.78 -16.53
N PRO A 75 10.81 12.35 -15.61
CA PRO A 75 11.40 13.26 -14.64
C PRO A 75 12.58 12.51 -14.02
N LYS A 76 13.77 13.11 -14.10
CA LYS A 76 14.98 12.50 -13.53
C LYS A 76 14.62 12.13 -12.10
N ARG A 77 14.83 10.87 -11.75
CA ARG A 77 14.82 10.42 -10.36
C ARG A 77 15.75 11.39 -9.63
N PHE A 78 15.22 12.07 -8.62
CA PHE A 78 15.99 12.83 -7.66
C PHE A 78 16.93 11.82 -6.99
N LEU A 79 18.16 11.75 -7.50
CA LEU A 79 19.31 11.20 -6.80
C LEU A 79 19.82 12.38 -5.98
N ASP A 80 19.47 12.38 -4.70
CA ASP A 80 20.09 13.25 -3.73
C ASP A 80 21.40 12.59 -3.29
N PHE A 81 22.46 12.86 -4.04
CA PHE A 81 23.81 12.98 -3.52
C PHE A 81 24.38 14.23 -4.19
N GLY A 82 24.55 15.26 -3.38
CA GLY A 82 24.99 16.57 -3.80
C GLY A 82 26.46 16.62 -4.19
N ASP A 83 26.73 17.47 -5.18
CA ASP A 83 27.86 18.38 -5.18
C ASP A 83 27.41 19.61 -6.00
N SER A 84 27.48 20.80 -5.39
CA SER A 84 26.94 22.05 -5.93
C SER A 84 28.07 23.05 -6.12
N SER A 85 28.30 23.47 -7.36
CA SER A 85 29.03 24.69 -7.70
C SER A 85 28.09 25.64 -8.44
N SER A 86 27.83 26.78 -7.77
CA SER A 86 27.33 28.12 -8.15
C SER A 86 26.76 28.37 -9.57
N GLU A 87 25.68 29.14 -9.77
CA GLU A 87 25.47 30.56 -9.41
C GLU A 87 23.96 30.92 -9.29
N GLU A 88 23.64 31.86 -8.37
CA GLU A 88 22.57 32.92 -8.36
C GLU A 88 21.10 32.60 -8.72
N ASP A 89 20.03 33.12 -8.09
CA ASP A 89 19.79 34.03 -6.97
C ASP A 89 18.26 33.99 -6.67
N THR A 90 17.83 33.81 -5.42
CA THR A 90 16.52 34.27 -4.87
C THR A 90 16.37 33.89 -3.39
N LEU A 91 16.19 34.92 -2.56
CA LEU A 91 16.17 34.89 -1.10
C LEU A 91 14.88 34.27 -0.52
N GLN A 92 15.03 33.23 0.30
CA GLN A 92 14.06 32.81 1.33
C GLN A 92 14.82 32.48 2.63
N PRO A 93 14.29 32.85 3.82
CA PRO A 93 15.04 32.77 5.07
C PRO A 93 15.21 31.32 5.54
N ILE A 94 16.47 30.90 5.68
CA ILE A 94 16.86 29.61 6.25
C ILE A 94 16.52 29.62 7.74
N LEU A 95 15.56 28.79 8.15
CA LEU A 95 15.33 28.52 9.57
C LEU A 95 16.56 27.76 10.13
N GLN A 96 17.18 28.31 11.18
CA GLN A 96 18.30 27.63 11.83
C GLN A 96 17.82 26.33 12.45
N ARG A 97 18.59 25.26 12.24
CA ARG A 97 18.33 23.97 12.85
C ARG A 97 18.40 24.11 14.38
N PRO A 98 17.47 23.49 15.12
CA PRO A 98 17.57 23.45 16.57
C PRO A 98 18.87 22.72 16.99
N PRO A 99 19.49 23.14 18.10
CA PRO A 99 20.73 22.56 18.59
C PRO A 99 20.56 21.06 18.91
N LYS A 100 21.61 20.30 18.61
CA LYS A 100 21.65 18.85 18.82
C LYS A 100 21.72 18.59 20.34
N ILE A 101 20.69 17.93 20.89
CA ILE A 101 20.74 17.43 22.27
C ILE A 101 21.75 16.30 22.28
N VAL A 102 22.91 16.55 22.89
CA VAL A 102 23.85 15.49 23.26
C VAL A 102 23.25 14.85 24.52
N ALA A 103 22.74 13.63 24.40
CA ALA A 103 22.46 12.84 25.58
C ALA A 103 23.81 12.50 26.21
N ASP A 104 24.09 13.05 27.37
CA ASP A 104 25.17 12.59 28.22
C ASP A 104 24.89 11.12 28.57
N VAL A 105 25.54 10.22 27.82
CA VAL A 105 25.66 8.83 28.20
C VAL A 105 26.72 8.78 29.29
N ASN A 106 26.35 9.23 30.47
CA ASN A 106 27.06 8.98 31.72
C ASN A 106 26.04 9.13 32.83
N LEU A 107 25.34 8.04 33.15
CA LEU A 107 24.84 7.74 34.49
C LEU A 107 24.38 6.26 34.53
N ILE A 108 25.17 5.48 35.26
CA ILE A 108 24.85 4.18 35.86
C ILE A 108 24.95 2.96 34.93
N HIS A 109 26.18 2.68 34.48
CA HIS A 109 26.68 1.30 34.51
C HIS A 109 27.06 1.02 35.97
N LYS A 110 26.25 0.26 36.71
CA LYS A 110 26.75 -0.50 37.87
C LYS A 110 27.10 -1.87 37.33
N ASP A 111 28.39 -2.04 37.07
CA ASP A 111 28.98 -3.34 36.79
C ASP A 111 28.73 -4.27 37.98
N TYR A 112 27.99 -5.35 37.75
CA TYR A 112 28.09 -6.53 38.58
C TYR A 112 29.33 -7.28 38.12
N SER A 113 30.46 -7.02 38.79
CA SER A 113 31.56 -7.99 38.81
C SER A 113 31.30 -8.91 40.00
N ALA A 114 31.00 -10.16 39.69
CA ALA A 114 31.09 -11.26 40.63
C ALA A 114 32.59 -11.53 40.84
N ASP A 115 33.09 -11.25 42.04
CA ASP A 115 34.25 -11.87 42.70
C ASP A 115 34.50 -11.09 44.00
N ASP A 116 33.97 -11.55 45.13
CA ASP A 116 34.83 -12.15 46.16
C ASP A 116 34.00 -12.58 47.38
N ILE A 117 34.26 -13.80 47.81
CA ILE A 117 33.77 -14.39 49.05
C ILE A 117 34.79 -14.02 50.13
N ARG A 118 34.31 -13.58 51.31
CA ARG A 118 34.66 -14.13 52.66
C ARG A 118 34.88 -13.07 53.76
N SER A 119 34.25 -13.39 54.90
CA SER A 119 34.64 -13.10 56.28
C SER A 119 34.51 -11.69 56.85
N GLY A 120 33.76 -11.59 57.96
CA GLY A 120 33.96 -10.53 58.92
C GLY A 120 32.80 -10.27 59.87
N ASN A 121 32.40 -11.24 60.69
CA ASN A 121 31.65 -10.95 61.93
C ASN A 121 32.51 -10.00 62.78
N THR A 122 32.01 -8.83 63.13
CA THR A 122 32.53 -8.07 64.27
C THR A 122 31.40 -7.47 65.08
N ILE A 123 31.25 -8.05 66.26
CA ILE A 123 30.47 -7.61 67.41
C ILE A 123 31.04 -6.28 67.90
N ILE A 124 30.21 -5.27 68.17
CA ILE A 124 30.59 -4.15 69.05
C ILE A 124 29.68 -4.15 70.26
N THR A 125 30.27 -4.60 71.37
CA THR A 125 29.75 -4.64 72.73
C THR A 125 30.11 -3.33 73.44
N THR A 126 29.07 -2.65 73.94
CA THR A 126 28.96 -1.79 75.13
C THR A 126 30.20 -1.12 75.74
N THR A 127 30.07 0.18 76.05
CA THR A 127 30.37 0.71 77.39
C THR A 127 29.42 1.86 77.78
N PRO A 128 29.14 2.07 79.08
CA PRO A 128 27.98 2.79 79.57
C PRO A 128 28.30 4.21 80.09
N GLN A 129 27.33 5.12 80.05
CA GLN A 129 27.30 6.28 80.94
C GLN A 129 25.90 6.51 81.48
N SER A 130 25.83 6.57 82.81
CA SER A 130 24.65 6.82 83.63
C SER A 130 24.63 8.30 84.03
N ILE A 131 23.52 9.00 83.75
CA ILE A 131 23.01 10.09 84.60
C ILE A 131 21.47 10.03 84.56
N ASN A 132 20.88 9.93 85.75
CA ASN A 132 19.45 9.96 86.06
C ASN A 132 18.74 11.22 85.55
N SER A 133 17.47 11.12 85.11
CA SER A 133 16.31 11.44 85.97
C SER A 133 15.02 11.76 85.21
N LYS A 134 13.91 11.37 85.86
CA LYS A 134 12.49 11.80 85.73
C LYS A 134 11.63 11.19 84.62
N VAL A 135 10.77 10.29 85.11
CA VAL A 135 9.53 9.77 84.52
C VAL A 135 8.54 10.89 84.21
N SER A 136 7.92 10.85 83.02
CA SER A 136 6.59 11.41 82.75
C SER A 136 5.90 10.67 81.60
N LEU A 137 4.98 9.77 81.97
CA LEU A 137 3.66 9.47 81.39
C LEU A 137 3.41 9.69 79.86
N LEU A 138 3.24 8.57 79.14
CA LEU A 138 2.36 8.23 77.98
C LEU A 138 2.30 9.20 76.75
N PRO A 139 2.32 8.67 75.50
CA PRO A 139 1.27 7.76 75.01
C PRO A 139 1.78 6.47 74.37
N THR A 140 0.96 5.43 74.50
CA THR A 140 1.07 4.09 73.93
C THR A 140 1.49 4.12 72.46
N GLU A 141 2.78 3.89 72.19
CA GLU A 141 3.20 3.46 70.86
C GLU A 141 2.61 2.08 70.61
N LYS A 142 1.81 1.96 69.54
CA LYS A 142 1.35 0.67 69.05
C LYS A 142 2.58 -0.11 68.63
N THR A 143 3.09 -0.97 69.50
CA THR A 143 4.14 -1.92 69.15
C THR A 143 3.57 -2.80 68.05
N PHE A 144 4.05 -2.60 66.82
CA PHE A 144 3.67 -3.42 65.69
C PHE A 144 4.18 -4.83 66.01
N THR A 145 3.27 -5.76 66.28
CA THR A 145 3.68 -7.13 66.60
C THR A 145 4.37 -7.71 65.37
N ASP A 146 5.40 -8.54 65.57
CA ASP A 146 6.12 -9.18 64.46
C ASP A 146 5.16 -9.98 63.55
N SER A 147 4.06 -10.49 64.13
CA SER A 147 2.97 -11.14 63.38
C SER A 147 2.23 -10.19 62.44
N ASP A 148 1.97 -8.94 62.84
CA ASP A 148 1.29 -7.96 61.97
C ASP A 148 2.20 -7.50 60.83
N PHE A 149 3.51 -7.40 61.08
CA PHE A 149 4.50 -7.16 60.04
C PHE A 149 4.55 -8.32 59.04
N GLN A 150 4.68 -9.55 59.54
CA GLN A 150 4.67 -10.76 58.72
C GLN A 150 3.40 -10.85 57.86
N LYS A 151 2.21 -10.58 58.42
CA LYS A 151 0.96 -10.56 57.66
C LYS A 151 0.95 -9.51 56.56
N LYS A 152 1.49 -8.32 56.83
CA LYS A 152 1.56 -7.24 55.84
C LYS A 152 2.54 -7.57 54.72
N VAL A 153 3.69 -8.15 55.05
CA VAL A 153 4.67 -8.65 54.09
C VAL A 153 4.10 -9.77 53.23
N ILE A 154 3.42 -10.76 53.82
CA ILE A 154 2.78 -11.85 53.09
C ILE A 154 1.69 -11.31 52.15
N THR A 155 0.90 -10.34 52.60
CA THR A 155 -0.10 -9.66 51.76
C THR A 155 0.53 -8.92 50.59
N TYR A 156 1.67 -8.24 50.79
CA TYR A 156 2.39 -7.62 49.68
C TYR A 156 3.01 -8.64 48.73
N LEU A 157 3.54 -9.75 49.26
CA LEU A 157 4.10 -10.83 48.44
C LEU A 157 3.02 -11.55 47.63
N SER A 158 1.81 -11.74 48.19
CA SER A 158 0.69 -12.32 47.44
C SER A 158 0.24 -11.37 46.33
N TYR A 159 0.15 -10.07 46.61
CA TYR A 159 -0.12 -9.06 45.60
C TYR A 159 0.94 -9.03 44.50
N LEU A 160 2.23 -9.05 44.86
CA LEU A 160 3.33 -9.10 43.89
C LEU A 160 3.30 -10.38 43.04
N LYS A 161 3.00 -11.53 43.64
CA LYS A 161 2.81 -12.79 42.91
C LYS A 161 1.66 -12.67 41.90
N GLU A 162 0.56 -12.06 42.31
CA GLU A 162 -0.60 -11.85 41.44
C GLU A 162 -0.29 -10.89 40.29
N GLN A 163 0.38 -9.77 40.57
CA GLN A 163 0.88 -8.85 39.55
C GLN A 163 1.82 -9.54 38.57
N ASN A 164 2.79 -10.33 39.06
CA ASN A 164 3.69 -11.11 38.20
C ASN A 164 2.93 -12.12 37.33
N SER A 165 1.87 -12.74 37.88
CA SER A 165 1.02 -13.67 37.11
C SER A 165 0.24 -12.95 36.01
N GLN A 166 -0.22 -11.73 36.28
CA GLN A 166 -0.89 -10.88 35.29
C GLN A 166 0.09 -10.42 34.20
N ILE A 167 1.30 -9.98 34.59
CA ILE A 167 2.39 -9.62 33.66
C ILE A 167 2.74 -10.81 32.77
N LEU A 168 2.89 -12.02 33.33
CA LEU A 168 3.15 -13.23 32.56
C LEU A 168 2.03 -13.55 31.56
N LYS A 169 0.76 -13.38 31.93
CA LYS A 169 -0.37 -13.54 30.99
C LYS A 169 -0.34 -12.51 29.86
N LEU A 170 0.00 -11.25 30.16
CA LEU A 170 0.15 -10.20 29.16
C LEU A 170 1.33 -10.49 28.21
N LEU A 171 2.45 -10.96 28.74
CA LEU A 171 3.63 -11.36 27.96
C LEU A 171 3.36 -12.61 27.13
N GLN A 172 2.62 -13.60 27.63
CA GLN A 172 2.20 -14.77 26.86
C GLN A 172 1.24 -14.40 25.73
N ASN A 173 0.31 -13.47 25.98
CA ASN A 173 -0.55 -12.93 24.92
C ASN A 173 0.25 -12.16 23.87
N GLN A 174 1.31 -11.45 24.28
CA GLN A 174 2.26 -10.84 23.35
C GLN A 174 3.14 -11.85 22.62
N GLN A 175 3.60 -12.93 23.25
CA GLN A 175 4.38 -13.99 22.59
C GLN A 175 3.54 -14.79 21.60
N ASN A 176 2.27 -15.06 21.94
CA ASN A 176 1.28 -15.59 21.00
C ASN A 176 0.93 -14.59 19.87
N ALA A 177 1.21 -13.30 20.08
CA ALA A 177 1.14 -12.23 19.09
C ALA A 177 2.52 -11.85 18.49
N SER A 178 3.59 -12.60 18.80
CA SER A 178 4.95 -12.27 18.42
C SER A 178 5.61 -13.44 17.72
N VAL A 179 5.32 -13.56 16.44
CA VAL A 179 6.28 -13.01 15.48
C VAL A 179 5.43 -12.12 14.56
N PRO A 180 5.49 -10.78 14.61
CA PRO A 180 5.29 -10.06 13.36
C PRO A 180 6.44 -10.58 12.49
N PRO A 181 6.18 -11.40 11.45
CA PRO A 181 7.23 -11.62 10.47
C PRO A 181 7.60 -10.21 10.05
N SER A 182 8.92 -9.92 9.97
CA SER A 182 9.40 -8.68 9.37
C SER A 182 8.43 -8.36 8.24
N PRO A 183 7.66 -7.25 8.31
CA PRO A 183 6.38 -7.16 7.59
C PRO A 183 6.58 -7.23 6.06
N HIS A 184 7.83 -7.19 5.63
CA HIS A 184 8.34 -7.26 4.28
C HIS A 184 8.79 -8.66 3.81
N LEU A 185 8.87 -9.68 4.68
CA LEU A 185 9.36 -11.02 4.34
C LEU A 185 8.19 -12.00 4.17
N LEU A 186 8.27 -12.80 3.11
CA LEU A 186 7.40 -13.96 2.92
C LEU A 186 7.60 -14.94 4.08
N PRO A 187 6.53 -15.61 4.55
CA PRO A 187 6.67 -16.66 5.56
C PRO A 187 7.65 -17.73 5.09
N GLU A 188 8.63 -18.08 5.91
CA GLU A 188 9.62 -19.12 5.58
C GLU A 188 8.96 -20.50 5.38
N ASP A 189 7.81 -20.73 6.03
CA ASP A 189 7.00 -21.94 5.94
C ASP A 189 6.09 -22.00 4.71
N LEU A 190 6.25 -21.09 3.74
CA LEU A 190 5.38 -21.07 2.58
C LEU A 190 5.65 -22.29 1.68
N PRO A 191 4.68 -23.20 1.49
CA PRO A 191 4.92 -24.47 0.79
C PRO A 191 5.10 -24.29 -0.73
N ILE A 192 4.89 -23.08 -1.25
CA ILE A 192 4.79 -22.80 -2.68
C ILE A 192 5.46 -21.47 -3.00
N ASN A 193 6.15 -21.44 -4.14
CA ASN A 193 6.71 -20.21 -4.65
C ASN A 193 5.64 -19.35 -5.36
N ILE A 194 5.62 -18.08 -5.01
CA ILE A 194 4.75 -17.05 -5.60
C ILE A 194 5.53 -16.38 -6.75
N PRO A 195 4.93 -16.08 -7.92
CA PRO A 195 3.52 -16.17 -8.31
C PRO A 195 3.03 -17.57 -8.73
N LEU A 196 1.82 -17.92 -8.32
CA LEU A 196 1.14 -19.18 -8.65
C LEU A 196 0.88 -19.32 -10.15
N ASN A 197 1.17 -20.50 -10.70
CA ASN A 197 1.03 -20.82 -12.13
C ASN A 197 0.02 -21.94 -12.42
N ASN A 198 -0.25 -22.81 -11.45
CA ASN A 198 -1.01 -24.05 -11.64
C ASN A 198 -2.20 -24.12 -10.68
N LYS A 199 -3.25 -24.86 -11.05
CA LYS A 199 -4.42 -25.06 -10.16
C LYS A 199 -4.06 -25.79 -8.87
N GLU A 200 -3.24 -26.84 -8.96
CA GLU A 200 -2.74 -27.59 -7.78
C GLU A 200 -2.00 -26.67 -6.79
N SER A 201 -1.25 -25.70 -7.31
CA SER A 201 -0.56 -24.71 -6.48
C SER A 201 -1.54 -23.76 -5.78
N VAL A 202 -2.73 -23.52 -6.33
CA VAL A 202 -3.79 -22.76 -5.65
C VAL A 202 -4.38 -23.60 -4.54
N ASP A 203 -4.65 -24.88 -4.78
CA ASP A 203 -5.30 -25.75 -3.80
C ASP A 203 -4.42 -25.95 -2.54
N ILE A 204 -3.11 -26.17 -2.72
CA ILE A 204 -2.16 -26.24 -1.60
C ILE A 204 -2.07 -24.89 -0.87
N PHE A 205 -2.12 -23.78 -1.60
CA PHE A 205 -2.10 -22.44 -1.01
C PHE A 205 -3.36 -22.15 -0.20
N GLU A 206 -4.53 -22.58 -0.69
CA GLU A 206 -5.81 -22.49 0.03
C GLU A 206 -5.85 -23.35 1.28
N GLN A 207 -5.26 -24.55 1.22
CA GLN A 207 -5.09 -25.39 2.40
C GLN A 207 -4.18 -24.72 3.43
N TYR A 208 -3.10 -24.08 3.00
CA TYR A 208 -2.22 -23.30 3.87
C TYR A 208 -2.94 -22.10 4.50
N LEU A 209 -3.80 -21.41 3.73
CA LEU A 209 -4.61 -20.28 4.17
C LEU A 209 -5.80 -20.67 5.07
N SER A 210 -6.09 -21.96 5.21
CA SER A 210 -7.15 -22.43 6.12
C SER A 210 -6.80 -22.17 7.59
N ASP A 211 -5.52 -22.02 7.91
CA ASP A 211 -5.06 -21.56 9.22
C ASP A 211 -5.16 -20.03 9.32
N ASN A 212 -5.96 -19.55 10.26
CA ASN A 212 -6.21 -18.12 10.48
C ASN A 212 -4.91 -17.33 10.72
N ARG A 213 -3.94 -17.89 11.45
CA ARG A 213 -2.67 -17.22 11.73
C ARG A 213 -1.85 -17.01 10.46
N LYS A 214 -1.80 -18.03 9.61
CA LYS A 214 -1.08 -17.99 8.32
C LYS A 214 -1.72 -17.00 7.35
N ALA A 215 -3.06 -16.95 7.34
CA ALA A 215 -3.81 -15.98 6.56
C ALA A 215 -3.57 -14.54 7.03
N GLU A 216 -3.50 -14.30 8.34
CA GLU A 216 -3.20 -12.99 8.93
C GLU A 216 -1.78 -12.53 8.60
N ILE A 217 -0.79 -13.42 8.74
CA ILE A 217 0.59 -13.15 8.34
C ILE A 217 0.68 -12.76 6.86
N LEU A 218 0.03 -13.51 5.97
CA LEU A 218 0.02 -13.19 4.54
C LEU A 218 -0.72 -11.88 4.24
N CYS A 219 -1.77 -11.57 4.98
CA CYS A 219 -2.46 -10.29 4.90
C CYS A 219 -1.52 -9.13 5.23
N ILE A 220 -0.75 -9.23 6.31
CA ILE A 220 0.27 -8.23 6.69
C ILE A 220 1.31 -8.11 5.58
N TYR A 221 1.85 -9.23 5.08
CA TYR A 221 2.81 -9.20 3.98
C TYR A 221 2.27 -8.50 2.74
N PHE A 222 1.06 -8.85 2.28
CA PHE A 222 0.44 -8.21 1.12
C PHE A 222 0.12 -6.74 1.35
N SER A 223 -0.17 -6.35 2.60
CA SER A 223 -0.34 -4.94 2.95
C SER A 223 0.97 -4.15 2.75
N THR A 224 2.14 -4.76 2.91
CA THR A 224 3.40 -4.04 2.65
C THR A 224 3.74 -3.88 1.18
N LEU A 225 3.01 -4.55 0.29
CA LEU A 225 3.26 -4.43 -1.15
C LEU A 225 3.01 -2.99 -1.60
N GLY A 226 4.08 -2.40 -2.15
CA GLY A 226 4.11 -1.01 -2.60
C GLY A 226 3.14 -0.74 -3.76
N GLY A 227 2.93 0.53 -4.05
CA GLY A 227 2.06 0.99 -5.14
C GLY A 227 1.56 2.40 -4.88
N ARG A 228 0.97 3.03 -5.90
CA ARG A 228 0.22 4.28 -5.70
C ARG A 228 -0.92 4.02 -4.71
N ASN A 229 -1.28 5.01 -3.89
CA ASN A 229 -2.37 4.94 -2.91
C ASN A 229 -3.76 4.93 -3.58
N ASP A 230 -3.93 4.12 -4.64
CA ASP A 230 -5.20 3.89 -5.30
C ASP A 230 -5.58 2.43 -5.12
N ILE A 231 -6.87 2.17 -4.95
CA ILE A 231 -7.44 0.83 -4.80
C ILE A 231 -7.05 -0.05 -5.99
N THR A 232 -7.20 0.46 -7.22
CA THR A 232 -6.85 -0.27 -8.45
C THR A 232 -5.36 -0.61 -8.49
N SER A 233 -4.50 0.34 -8.17
CA SER A 233 -3.05 0.15 -8.21
C SER A 233 -2.61 -0.92 -7.20
N LYS A 234 -3.09 -0.82 -5.95
CA LYS A 234 -2.75 -1.74 -4.87
C LYS A 234 -3.28 -3.15 -5.13
N THR A 235 -4.57 -3.29 -5.43
CA THR A 235 -5.19 -4.59 -5.76
C THR A 235 -4.45 -5.27 -6.91
N ASN A 236 -4.08 -4.52 -7.95
CA ASN A 236 -3.36 -5.06 -9.09
C ASN A 236 -1.92 -5.48 -8.75
N VAL A 237 -1.23 -4.78 -7.85
CA VAL A 237 0.11 -5.19 -7.39
C VAL A 237 0.03 -6.49 -6.61
N ILE A 238 -0.92 -6.57 -5.67
CA ILE A 238 -1.13 -7.76 -4.85
C ILE A 238 -1.47 -8.97 -5.74
N LEU A 239 -2.44 -8.83 -6.65
CA LEU A 239 -2.83 -9.92 -7.56
C LEU A 239 -1.70 -10.39 -8.48
N ARG A 240 -0.88 -9.45 -8.99
CA ARG A 240 0.30 -9.80 -9.80
C ARG A 240 1.38 -10.50 -9.01
N ASN A 241 1.50 -10.21 -7.71
CA ASN A 241 2.41 -10.94 -6.87
C ASN A 241 1.86 -12.35 -6.68
N ILE A 242 0.58 -12.51 -6.35
CA ILE A 242 -0.02 -13.80 -6.01
C ILE A 242 -0.05 -14.78 -7.19
N MET A 243 -0.50 -14.36 -8.38
CA MET A 243 -0.72 -15.30 -9.48
C MET A 243 -0.32 -14.75 -10.84
N THR A 244 0.06 -15.67 -11.73
CA THR A 244 0.40 -15.36 -13.11
C THR A 244 -0.83 -15.05 -13.96
N ASP A 245 -0.65 -14.31 -15.07
CA ASP A 245 -1.72 -14.03 -16.03
C ASP A 245 -2.31 -15.31 -16.66
N PHE A 246 -1.51 -16.38 -16.74
CA PHE A 246 -1.96 -17.68 -17.23
C PHE A 246 -2.99 -18.31 -16.28
N LEU A 247 -2.68 -18.35 -14.99
CA LEU A 247 -3.59 -18.85 -13.97
C LEU A 247 -4.82 -17.95 -13.85
N ALA A 248 -4.63 -16.62 -13.79
CA ALA A 248 -5.72 -15.65 -13.71
C ALA A 248 -6.74 -15.76 -14.86
N ALA A 249 -6.30 -16.19 -16.06
CA ALA A 249 -7.19 -16.41 -17.19
C ALA A 249 -8.17 -17.60 -16.99
N GLN A 250 -7.82 -18.56 -16.13
CA GLN A 250 -8.64 -19.74 -15.79
C GLN A 250 -9.66 -19.45 -14.68
N TYR A 251 -9.53 -18.33 -13.98
CA TYR A 251 -10.46 -17.91 -12.94
C TYR A 251 -11.42 -16.85 -13.45
N SER A 252 -12.59 -16.81 -12.83
CA SER A 252 -13.53 -15.70 -12.94
C SER A 252 -14.06 -15.40 -11.55
N PHE A 253 -14.62 -14.21 -11.35
CA PHE A 253 -15.03 -13.81 -10.01
C PHE A 253 -16.07 -14.76 -9.40
N HIS A 254 -17.13 -15.12 -10.14
CA HIS A 254 -18.20 -16.04 -9.69
C HIS A 254 -18.18 -17.45 -10.33
N GLY A 255 -17.23 -17.77 -11.21
CA GLY A 255 -17.12 -19.10 -11.84
C GLY A 255 -18.14 -19.44 -12.95
N SER A 256 -19.30 -18.79 -13.00
CA SER A 256 -20.46 -19.30 -13.74
C SER A 256 -20.38 -19.27 -15.28
N ARG A 257 -19.64 -18.34 -15.89
CA ARG A 257 -19.84 -18.01 -17.31
C ARG A 257 -18.97 -18.75 -18.34
N ASN A 258 -18.03 -19.60 -17.96
CA ASN A 258 -17.11 -20.26 -18.91
C ASN A 258 -16.41 -21.51 -18.33
N ALA A 259 -17.06 -22.25 -17.43
CA ALA A 259 -16.43 -23.35 -16.67
C ALA A 259 -15.11 -22.94 -15.97
N LYS A 260 -15.00 -21.66 -15.61
CA LYS A 260 -13.84 -21.11 -14.91
C LYS A 260 -14.03 -21.30 -13.42
N ASN A 261 -12.94 -21.45 -12.67
CA ASN A 261 -13.05 -21.55 -11.22
C ASN A 261 -13.52 -20.21 -10.62
N SER A 262 -14.28 -20.29 -9.52
CA SER A 262 -14.76 -19.14 -8.75
C SER A 262 -13.62 -18.56 -7.90
N PHE A 263 -13.37 -17.26 -8.00
CA PHE A 263 -12.33 -16.61 -7.21
C PHE A 263 -12.84 -16.17 -5.83
N VAL A 264 -14.13 -15.84 -5.72
CA VAL A 264 -14.74 -15.37 -4.45
C VAL A 264 -14.77 -16.47 -3.39
N GLU A 265 -14.86 -17.73 -3.81
CA GLU A 265 -14.88 -18.89 -2.89
C GLU A 265 -13.52 -19.17 -2.25
N LEU A 266 -12.44 -18.56 -2.76
CA LEU A 266 -11.09 -18.76 -2.25
C LEU A 266 -10.85 -17.92 -0.98
N ASN A 267 -10.17 -18.47 0.01
CA ASN A 267 -9.71 -17.70 1.17
C ASN A 267 -8.78 -16.56 0.75
N LEU A 268 -8.08 -16.73 -0.37
CA LEU A 268 -7.29 -15.70 -1.03
C LEU A 268 -8.06 -14.39 -1.26
N HIS A 269 -9.35 -14.47 -1.62
CA HIS A 269 -10.21 -13.28 -1.78
C HIS A 269 -10.29 -12.49 -0.48
N THR A 270 -10.56 -13.17 0.64
CA THR A 270 -10.68 -12.53 1.95
C THR A 270 -9.36 -11.91 2.41
N VAL A 271 -8.24 -12.58 2.13
CA VAL A 271 -6.89 -12.10 2.47
C VAL A 271 -6.55 -10.84 1.69
N ILE A 272 -6.83 -10.81 0.38
CA ILE A 272 -6.58 -9.62 -0.46
C ILE A 272 -7.44 -8.45 0.00
N LEU A 273 -8.72 -8.70 0.28
CA LEU A 273 -9.66 -7.70 0.74
C LEU A 273 -9.16 -7.02 2.02
N ARG A 274 -8.78 -7.83 3.02
CA ARG A 274 -8.22 -7.31 4.27
C ARG A 274 -6.91 -6.55 4.04
N ALA A 275 -6.00 -7.09 3.24
CA ALA A 275 -4.70 -6.45 2.97
C ALA A 275 -4.84 -5.06 2.34
N VAL A 276 -5.80 -4.90 1.41
CA VAL A 276 -6.10 -3.60 0.80
C VAL A 276 -6.74 -2.65 1.81
N GLN A 277 -7.69 -3.12 2.63
CA GLN A 277 -8.33 -2.29 3.66
C GLN A 277 -7.37 -1.84 4.76
N THR A 278 -6.37 -2.65 5.11
CA THR A 278 -5.31 -2.25 6.04
C THR A 278 -4.49 -1.07 5.50
N ASN A 279 -4.26 -1.00 4.18
CA ASN A 279 -3.56 0.13 3.55
C ASN A 279 -4.46 1.34 3.32
N LEU A 280 -5.70 1.09 2.93
CA LEU A 280 -6.66 2.10 2.48
C LEU A 280 -7.98 1.88 3.24
N PRO A 281 -8.11 2.40 4.47
CA PRO A 281 -9.27 2.13 5.33
C PRO A 281 -10.59 2.66 4.77
N ASN A 282 -10.53 3.65 3.86
CA ASN A 282 -11.70 4.23 3.21
C ASN A 282 -12.25 3.38 2.04
N SER A 283 -11.60 2.26 1.71
CA SER A 283 -11.97 1.44 0.56
C SER A 283 -13.17 0.56 0.87
N THR A 284 -14.21 0.63 0.04
CA THR A 284 -15.35 -0.29 0.16
C THR A 284 -14.99 -1.68 -0.38
N GLN A 285 -15.52 -2.73 0.24
CA GLN A 285 -15.37 -4.11 -0.25
C GLN A 285 -15.82 -4.23 -1.72
N HIS A 286 -16.93 -3.58 -2.08
CA HIS A 286 -17.47 -3.60 -3.43
C HIS A 286 -16.52 -2.99 -4.47
N GLU A 287 -15.80 -1.91 -4.14
CA GLU A 287 -14.80 -1.32 -5.03
C GLU A 287 -13.60 -2.26 -5.24
N ILE A 288 -13.14 -2.91 -4.18
CA ILE A 288 -12.04 -3.89 -4.26
C ILE A 288 -12.46 -5.07 -5.14
N ASP A 289 -13.67 -5.60 -4.92
CA ASP A 289 -14.25 -6.68 -5.70
C ASP A 289 -14.39 -6.31 -7.18
N ASN A 290 -14.83 -5.09 -7.49
CA ASN A 290 -14.93 -4.62 -8.87
C ASN A 290 -13.56 -4.48 -9.55
N ASN A 291 -12.54 -4.08 -8.80
CA ASN A 291 -11.16 -4.08 -9.30
C ASN A 291 -10.66 -5.51 -9.58
N ILE A 292 -10.93 -6.47 -8.68
CA ILE A 292 -10.58 -7.89 -8.88
C ILE A 292 -11.32 -8.44 -10.11
N LYS A 293 -12.62 -8.17 -10.25
CA LYS A 293 -13.43 -8.56 -11.42
C LYS A 293 -12.83 -8.03 -12.72
N SER A 294 -12.52 -6.73 -12.77
CA SER A 294 -11.92 -6.09 -13.94
C SER A 294 -10.55 -6.69 -14.25
N TRP A 295 -9.72 -6.90 -13.23
CA TRP A 295 -8.40 -7.50 -13.39
C TRP A 295 -8.48 -8.94 -13.93
N LEU A 296 -9.36 -9.79 -13.41
CA LEU A 296 -9.55 -11.15 -13.93
C LEU A 296 -10.10 -11.14 -15.37
N LYS A 297 -11.05 -10.23 -15.68
CA LYS A 297 -11.61 -10.08 -17.03
C LYS A 297 -10.54 -9.79 -18.07
N HIS A 298 -9.57 -8.93 -17.75
CA HIS A 298 -8.50 -8.56 -18.67
C HIS A 298 -7.32 -9.56 -18.68
N ALA A 299 -7.31 -10.60 -17.85
CA ALA A 299 -6.20 -11.55 -17.79
C ALA A 299 -5.87 -12.24 -19.13
N PRO A 300 -6.84 -12.76 -19.91
CA PRO A 300 -6.54 -13.35 -21.22
C PRO A 300 -5.93 -12.36 -22.20
N GLN A 301 -6.39 -11.10 -22.17
CA GLN A 301 -5.86 -10.03 -23.00
C GLN A 301 -4.43 -9.65 -22.59
N ARG A 302 -4.15 -9.55 -21.29
CA ARG A 302 -2.79 -9.33 -20.76
C ARG A 302 -1.83 -10.43 -21.17
N LEU A 303 -2.27 -11.68 -21.13
CA LEU A 303 -1.47 -12.83 -21.56
C LEU A 303 -1.08 -12.73 -23.04
N LYS A 304 -2.03 -12.42 -23.92
CA LYS A 304 -1.78 -12.21 -25.35
C LYS A 304 -0.77 -11.08 -25.61
N PHE A 305 -0.93 -9.94 -24.93
CA PHE A 305 0.02 -8.82 -25.05
C PHE A 305 1.42 -9.20 -24.55
N LYS A 306 1.53 -9.94 -23.44
CA LYS A 306 2.80 -10.41 -22.91
C LYS A 306 3.51 -11.34 -23.89
N GLN A 307 2.78 -12.28 -24.49
CA GLN A 307 3.31 -13.19 -25.51
C GLN A 307 3.75 -12.44 -26.78
N ALA A 308 2.96 -11.47 -27.27
CA ALA A 308 3.34 -10.65 -28.41
C ALA A 308 4.63 -9.86 -28.13
N ASN A 309 4.72 -9.21 -26.97
CA ASN A 309 5.91 -8.46 -26.56
C ASN A 309 7.16 -9.33 -26.45
N LEU A 310 7.04 -10.58 -25.98
CA LEU A 310 8.15 -11.53 -25.94
C LEU A 310 8.64 -11.88 -27.36
N LYS A 311 7.71 -12.15 -28.29
CA LYS A 311 8.05 -12.40 -29.70
C LYS A 311 8.75 -11.20 -30.35
N PHE A 312 8.25 -9.99 -30.12
CA PHE A 312 8.89 -8.76 -30.61
C PHE A 312 10.30 -8.56 -30.05
N LYS A 313 10.53 -8.86 -28.77
CA LYS A 313 11.86 -8.78 -28.16
C LYS A 313 12.84 -9.80 -28.77
N GLN A 314 12.40 -11.05 -28.94
CA GLN A 314 13.21 -12.11 -29.56
C GLN A 314 13.55 -11.79 -31.02
N ALA A 315 12.61 -11.23 -31.79
CA ALA A 315 12.85 -10.80 -33.16
C ALA A 315 13.86 -9.64 -33.26
N LYS A 316 13.91 -8.77 -32.23
CA LYS A 316 14.87 -7.66 -32.17
C LYS A 316 16.27 -8.12 -31.76
N THR A 317 16.38 -9.08 -30.86
CA THR A 317 17.68 -9.66 -30.47
C THR A 317 18.30 -10.47 -31.61
N ASN A 318 17.50 -11.21 -32.38
CA ASN A 318 18.00 -12.00 -33.52
C ASN A 318 18.37 -11.16 -34.75
N LYS A 319 17.96 -9.88 -34.82
CA LYS A 319 18.40 -8.94 -35.88
C LYS A 319 19.70 -8.20 -35.53
N ASN A 320 20.13 -8.27 -34.28
CA ASN A 320 21.32 -7.58 -33.77
C ASN A 320 22.52 -8.53 -33.55
N ASN A 321 22.36 -9.82 -33.88
CA ASN A 321 23.40 -10.82 -34.02
C ASN A 321 23.52 -11.19 -35.50
#